data_AF-A0A6G1ZDK6-F1
#
_entry.id   AF-A0A6G1ZDK6-F1
#
_cell.length_a   1.000
_cell.length_b   1.000
_cell.length_c   1.000
_cell.angle_alpha   90.00
_cell.angle_beta   90.00
_cell.angle_gamma   90.00
#
_symmetry.space_group_name_H-M   'P 1'
#
loop_
_entity.id
_entity.type
_entity.pdbx_description
1 polymer ?
#
loop_
_entity_poly.entity_id
_entity_poly.type
_entity_poly.pdbx_seq_one_letter_code
_entity_poly.pdbx_strand_id
1 'polypeptide(L)'
;MKKNLLYLFTVLCMLSFFTACSDDEDVNVLEGVNTSFKGETLDLKYSGSPFLGKEVVFDTKDGQTATITMRGTLDMSALGGLLGGGSKSDLPTISYAPGVISGEVTTTLNNVVLTQVGETYMFEGTNEANGRTVKYTGEVKKDKMTLSLDVTMPTNPLQEGGLWEMAGSTFNWVSTTGITIPGLIDEPWPMKDASFLINMFFISPELKKVLSDVTFKADGNIVATYKNKAGVDVESPINLANYYIKNDKLYVTLNIDMIIQAATKAGNSEVLLGLMTELMQTPLMSALSEGFPLNYTIENGTVNISIDQDFLLPILKVLMNNEFLMGMLKDAMAGMGTSGGMAAILTPAIVDSIIEQIAPIVNGTSELSFGLELKK
;
A
#
# COMPACT_ATOMS: atom_id res chain seq x y z
N MET A 1 1.05 -47.44 2.37
CA MET A 1 0.22 -46.26 2.02
C MET A 1 -1.14 -46.73 1.50
N LYS A 2 -2.08 -47.09 2.37
CA LYS A 2 -3.43 -47.60 2.00
C LYS A 2 -4.45 -47.38 3.15
N LYS A 3 -4.46 -46.21 3.77
CA LYS A 3 -5.45 -45.89 4.83
C LYS A 3 -6.33 -44.67 4.50
N ASN A 4 -5.88 -43.76 3.64
CA ASN A 4 -6.67 -42.57 3.29
C ASN A 4 -7.68 -42.79 2.14
N LEU A 5 -7.55 -43.86 1.35
CA LEU A 5 -8.51 -44.14 0.25
C LEU A 5 -9.80 -44.81 0.76
N LEU A 6 -9.76 -45.46 1.92
CA LEU A 6 -10.91 -46.15 2.51
C LEU A 6 -11.90 -45.20 3.19
N TYR A 7 -11.42 -44.04 3.69
CA TYR A 7 -12.27 -42.99 4.24
C TYR A 7 -13.08 -42.24 3.16
N LEU A 8 -12.58 -42.18 1.93
CA LEU A 8 -13.27 -41.54 0.80
C LEU A 8 -14.49 -42.33 0.33
N PHE A 9 -14.48 -43.67 0.48
CA PHE A 9 -15.60 -44.54 0.11
C PHE A 9 -16.67 -44.66 1.19
N THR A 10 -16.33 -44.47 2.48
CA THR A 10 -17.32 -44.52 3.57
C THR A 10 -18.14 -43.24 3.70
N VAL A 11 -17.63 -42.09 3.28
CA VAL A 11 -18.39 -40.82 3.25
C VAL A 11 -19.40 -40.81 2.08
N LEU A 12 -19.06 -41.45 0.94
CA LEU A 12 -19.94 -41.51 -0.22
C LEU A 12 -21.16 -42.44 -0.04
N CYS A 13 -21.06 -43.45 0.83
CA CYS A 13 -22.10 -44.46 1.04
C CYS A 13 -23.20 -44.06 2.04
N MET A 14 -23.10 -42.90 2.71
CA MET A 14 -24.17 -42.41 3.61
C MET A 14 -25.19 -41.49 2.93
N LEU A 15 -25.08 -41.26 1.61
CA LEU A 15 -25.97 -40.39 0.84
C LEU A 15 -27.20 -41.09 0.23
N SER A 16 -27.51 -42.31 0.65
CA SER A 16 -28.64 -43.05 0.10
C SER A 16 -29.37 -43.75 1.23
N PHE A 17 -30.41 -43.13 1.81
CA PHE A 17 -31.66 -43.80 2.22
C PHE A 17 -32.63 -42.83 2.95
N PHE A 18 -33.69 -42.43 2.20
CA PHE A 18 -35.04 -41.98 2.61
C PHE A 18 -35.16 -40.64 3.39
N THR A 19 -36.18 -39.78 3.24
CA THR A 19 -37.58 -39.89 2.76
C THR A 19 -38.06 -38.55 2.18
N ALA A 20 -38.99 -38.60 1.23
CA ALA A 20 -39.84 -37.47 0.85
C ALA A 20 -40.77 -37.04 2.00
N CYS A 21 -40.88 -35.73 2.26
CA CYS A 21 -42.11 -35.09 2.73
C CYS A 21 -42.07 -33.60 2.39
N SER A 22 -43.15 -33.09 1.81
CA SER A 22 -43.38 -31.68 1.58
C SER A 22 -43.68 -31.00 2.91
N ASP A 23 -42.89 -30.01 3.29
CA ASP A 23 -43.30 -28.95 4.19
C ASP A 23 -42.43 -27.73 3.90
N ASP A 24 -43.03 -26.54 3.96
CA ASP A 24 -42.34 -25.25 3.85
C ASP A 24 -41.28 -25.16 4.96
N GLU A 25 -40.10 -25.73 4.74
CA GLU A 25 -38.99 -25.62 5.68
C GLU A 25 -38.43 -24.20 5.59
N ASP A 26 -38.74 -23.40 6.61
CA ASP A 26 -37.97 -22.21 6.94
C ASP A 26 -36.49 -22.60 6.91
N VAL A 27 -35.76 -22.09 5.92
CA VAL A 27 -34.34 -22.35 5.78
C VAL A 27 -33.65 -21.94 7.08
N ASN A 28 -33.13 -22.93 7.81
CA ASN A 28 -32.53 -22.71 9.12
C ASN A 28 -31.09 -22.19 8.95
N VAL A 29 -30.98 -20.90 8.63
CA VAL A 29 -29.70 -20.17 8.57
C VAL A 29 -29.26 -19.84 9.99
N LEU A 30 -28.00 -20.15 10.32
CA LEU A 30 -27.42 -19.80 11.62
C LEU A 30 -27.57 -18.30 11.93
N GLU A 31 -28.13 -17.97 13.09
CA GLU A 31 -28.38 -16.59 13.47
C GLU A 31 -27.06 -15.80 13.64
N GLY A 32 -27.01 -14.58 13.13
CA GLY A 32 -25.89 -13.65 13.33
C GLY A 32 -24.66 -13.91 12.47
N VAL A 33 -24.71 -14.86 11.52
CA VAL A 33 -23.60 -15.08 10.56
C VAL A 33 -23.64 -14.12 9.37
N ASN A 34 -24.82 -13.67 8.97
CA ASN A 34 -25.01 -12.73 7.86
C ASN A 34 -24.70 -11.30 8.32
N THR A 35 -23.42 -10.94 8.32
CA THR A 35 -22.93 -9.66 8.83
C THR A 35 -21.57 -9.30 8.22
N SER A 36 -21.04 -8.16 8.64
CA SER A 36 -19.70 -7.69 8.33
C SER A 36 -18.73 -7.99 9.48
N PHE A 37 -17.58 -8.60 9.14
CA PHE A 37 -16.49 -8.91 10.07
C PHE A 37 -15.28 -8.01 9.79
N LYS A 38 -14.72 -7.43 10.85
CA LYS A 38 -13.56 -6.51 10.79
C LYS A 38 -12.88 -6.42 12.16
N GLY A 39 -11.62 -6.01 12.20
CA GLY A 39 -10.89 -5.85 13.45
C GLY A 39 -10.88 -7.16 14.26
N GLU A 40 -11.31 -7.12 15.51
CA GLU A 40 -11.27 -8.27 16.43
C GLU A 40 -12.21 -9.43 16.03
N THR A 41 -13.23 -9.18 15.21
CA THR A 41 -14.18 -10.22 14.76
C THR A 41 -13.70 -10.96 13.50
N LEU A 42 -12.59 -10.53 12.91
CA LEU A 42 -12.04 -11.09 11.67
C LEU A 42 -10.58 -11.54 11.87
N ASP A 43 -10.34 -12.84 11.79
CA ASP A 43 -8.99 -13.40 11.61
C ASP A 43 -8.78 -13.67 10.10
N LEU A 44 -8.34 -12.64 9.38
CA LEU A 44 -7.99 -12.74 7.97
C LEU A 44 -6.49 -12.99 7.82
N LYS A 45 -6.14 -14.03 7.05
CA LYS A 45 -4.76 -14.34 6.65
C LYS A 45 -4.60 -14.27 5.14
N TYR A 46 -3.52 -13.65 4.72
CA TYR A 46 -3.07 -13.61 3.33
C TYR A 46 -1.70 -14.26 3.25
N SER A 47 -1.57 -15.30 2.44
CA SER A 47 -0.36 -16.12 2.30
C SER A 47 0.21 -16.57 3.65
N GLY A 48 -0.67 -16.96 4.57
CA GLY A 48 -0.31 -17.48 5.89
C GLY A 48 -0.01 -16.43 6.97
N SER A 49 0.02 -15.13 6.65
CA SER A 49 0.23 -14.06 7.64
C SER A 49 -1.03 -13.23 7.89
N PRO A 50 -1.23 -12.68 9.10
CA PRO A 50 -2.35 -11.79 9.39
C PRO A 50 -2.44 -10.63 8.40
N PHE A 51 -3.65 -10.26 8.00
CA PHE A 51 -3.89 -9.17 7.05
C PHE A 51 -4.93 -8.18 7.59
N LEU A 52 -4.42 -7.09 8.14
CA LEU A 52 -5.21 -6.10 8.89
C LEU A 52 -5.77 -5.00 7.98
N GLY A 53 -6.70 -4.21 8.52
CA GLY A 53 -7.36 -3.11 7.79
C GLY A 53 -8.29 -3.60 6.67
N LYS A 54 -8.97 -4.74 6.89
CA LYS A 54 -9.87 -5.37 5.93
C LYS A 54 -11.22 -5.66 6.55
N GLU A 55 -12.21 -5.77 5.68
CA GLU A 55 -13.59 -6.13 6.01
C GLU A 55 -14.04 -7.28 5.12
N VAL A 56 -14.75 -8.24 5.72
CA VAL A 56 -15.37 -9.36 5.01
C VAL A 56 -16.85 -9.43 5.37
N VAL A 57 -17.70 -9.32 4.36
CA VAL A 57 -19.15 -9.50 4.49
C VAL A 57 -19.50 -10.92 4.06
N PHE A 58 -20.14 -11.67 4.95
CA PHE A 58 -20.67 -13.00 4.69
C PHE A 58 -22.19 -12.91 4.55
N ASP A 59 -22.73 -13.53 3.50
CA ASP A 59 -24.18 -13.60 3.28
C ASP A 59 -24.58 -14.98 2.73
N THR A 60 -25.49 -15.67 3.40
CA THR A 60 -26.15 -16.88 2.91
C THR A 60 -27.67 -16.74 3.03
N LYS A 61 -28.41 -17.26 2.05
CA LYS A 61 -29.88 -17.26 2.05
C LYS A 61 -30.47 -18.65 2.31
N ASP A 62 -29.69 -19.69 2.05
CA ASP A 62 -30.11 -21.10 2.01
C ASP A 62 -29.36 -21.98 3.02
N GLY A 63 -28.38 -21.42 3.75
CA GLY A 63 -27.49 -22.16 4.66
C GLY A 63 -26.55 -23.16 3.97
N GLN A 64 -26.57 -23.23 2.64
CA GLN A 64 -25.84 -24.19 1.81
C GLN A 64 -24.79 -23.50 0.94
N THR A 65 -25.07 -22.29 0.49
CA THR A 65 -24.17 -21.47 -0.30
C THR A 65 -24.07 -20.06 0.27
N ALA A 66 -22.90 -19.44 0.13
CA ALA A 66 -22.66 -18.07 0.54
C ALA A 66 -22.09 -17.21 -0.56
N THR A 67 -22.32 -15.92 -0.43
CA THR A 67 -21.56 -14.85 -1.07
C THR A 67 -20.64 -14.23 -0.03
N ILE A 68 -19.34 -14.21 -0.32
CA ILE A 68 -18.32 -13.61 0.55
C ILE A 68 -17.74 -12.41 -0.18
N THR A 69 -17.92 -11.20 0.37
CA THR A 69 -17.42 -9.96 -0.22
C THR A 69 -16.34 -9.36 0.65
N MET A 70 -15.16 -9.15 0.07
CA MET A 70 -13.95 -8.69 0.74
C MET A 70 -13.56 -7.30 0.24
N ARG A 71 -13.21 -6.39 1.15
CA ARG A 71 -12.81 -5.02 0.81
C ARG A 71 -11.81 -4.43 1.79
N GLY A 72 -11.18 -3.33 1.38
CA GLY A 72 -10.31 -2.52 2.22
C GLY A 72 -11.11 -1.59 3.14
N THR A 73 -10.60 -1.41 4.36
CA THR A 73 -11.07 -0.35 5.26
C THR A 73 -9.90 0.49 5.71
N LEU A 74 -10.05 1.81 5.68
CA LEU A 74 -9.14 2.72 6.35
C LEU A 74 -9.94 3.46 7.42
N ASP A 75 -9.61 3.21 8.68
CA ASP A 75 -10.12 4.03 9.76
C ASP A 75 -9.24 5.28 9.88
N MET A 76 -9.72 6.41 9.33
CA MET A 76 -9.02 7.69 9.43
C MET A 76 -8.80 8.12 10.88
N SER A 77 -9.59 7.62 11.84
CA SER A 77 -9.34 7.87 13.26
C SER A 77 -8.08 7.17 13.78
N ALA A 78 -7.67 6.05 13.15
CA ALA A 78 -6.40 5.38 13.44
C ALA A 78 -5.19 6.24 13.03
N LEU A 79 -5.32 7.03 11.96
CA LEU A 79 -4.35 8.08 11.62
C LEU A 79 -4.32 9.19 12.68
N GLY A 80 -5.44 9.45 13.37
CA GLY A 80 -5.47 10.37 14.50
C GLY A 80 -4.43 10.04 15.59
N GLY A 81 -4.09 8.77 15.79
CA GLY A 81 -3.02 8.34 16.71
C GLY A 81 -1.59 8.62 16.20
N LEU A 82 -1.41 8.69 14.89
CA LEU A 82 -0.16 9.11 14.23
C LEU A 82 -0.04 10.65 14.19
N LEU A 83 -1.17 11.36 14.21
CA LEU A 83 -1.25 12.81 13.97
C LEU A 83 -1.59 13.63 15.20
N GLY A 84 -1.71 12.98 16.37
CA GLY A 84 -1.79 13.67 17.66
C GLY A 84 -3.17 13.97 18.24
N GLY A 85 -4.24 13.32 17.75
CA GLY A 85 -5.54 13.29 18.42
C GLY A 85 -6.36 14.59 18.36
N GLY A 86 -7.16 14.73 17.30
CA GLY A 86 -8.32 15.64 17.26
C GLY A 86 -9.64 14.92 17.58
N SER A 87 -10.70 15.68 17.86
CA SER A 87 -12.03 15.13 18.17
C SER A 87 -12.53 14.22 17.04
N LYS A 88 -13.00 13.04 17.43
CA LYS A 88 -13.17 11.82 16.61
C LYS A 88 -14.48 11.73 15.82
N SER A 89 -15.34 12.75 15.81
CA SER A 89 -16.76 12.53 15.52
C SER A 89 -17.25 12.82 14.10
N ASP A 90 -16.51 13.58 13.28
CA ASP A 90 -17.05 14.07 11.99
C ASP A 90 -16.17 13.77 10.78
N LEU A 91 -15.10 12.98 10.94
CA LEU A 91 -14.33 12.51 9.79
C LEU A 91 -15.07 11.33 9.15
N PRO A 92 -15.45 11.44 7.87
CA PRO A 92 -16.18 10.38 7.20
C PRO A 92 -15.35 9.09 7.19
N THR A 93 -15.96 7.97 7.56
CA THR A 93 -15.42 6.64 7.29
C THR A 93 -15.57 6.42 5.78
N ILE A 94 -14.49 6.58 5.03
CA ILE A 94 -14.54 6.40 3.59
C ILE A 94 -13.68 5.18 3.21
N SER A 95 -14.20 4.34 2.33
CA SER A 95 -13.52 3.14 1.84
C SER A 95 -12.42 3.53 0.85
N TYR A 96 -11.31 4.04 1.37
CA TYR A 96 -10.12 4.43 0.61
C TYR A 96 -8.91 3.53 0.91
N ALA A 97 -9.15 2.26 1.19
CA ALA A 97 -8.09 1.30 1.41
C ALA A 97 -7.99 0.33 0.24
N PRO A 98 -6.80 -0.28 0.02
CA PRO A 98 -6.67 -1.35 -0.95
C PRO A 98 -7.54 -2.54 -0.53
N GLY A 99 -8.12 -3.22 -1.50
CA GLY A 99 -8.87 -4.45 -1.26
C GLY A 99 -8.00 -5.59 -0.76
N VAL A 100 -8.61 -6.76 -0.60
CA VAL A 100 -7.91 -7.95 -0.11
C VAL A 100 -7.03 -8.57 -1.20
N ILE A 101 -7.49 -8.58 -2.46
CA ILE A 101 -6.68 -9.05 -3.59
C ILE A 101 -6.09 -7.84 -4.32
N SER A 102 -4.79 -7.87 -4.62
CA SER A 102 -4.12 -6.76 -5.29
C SER A 102 -4.76 -6.45 -6.66
N GLY A 103 -5.09 -5.19 -6.89
CA GLY A 103 -5.79 -4.73 -8.10
C GLY A 103 -7.30 -4.87 -8.08
N GLU A 104 -7.88 -5.43 -7.01
CA GLU A 104 -9.32 -5.53 -6.79
C GLU A 104 -9.70 -4.70 -5.55
N VAL A 105 -10.39 -3.57 -5.73
CA VAL A 105 -10.88 -2.76 -4.59
C VAL A 105 -11.90 -3.54 -3.76
N THR A 106 -12.72 -4.35 -4.45
CA THR A 106 -13.64 -5.32 -3.85
C THR A 106 -13.51 -6.66 -4.57
N THR A 107 -13.45 -7.73 -3.81
CA THR A 107 -13.44 -9.10 -4.33
C THR A 107 -14.66 -9.85 -3.82
N THR A 108 -15.39 -10.52 -4.70
CA THR A 108 -16.56 -11.33 -4.32
C THR A 108 -16.35 -12.79 -4.71
N LEU A 109 -16.49 -13.68 -3.73
CA LEU A 109 -16.58 -15.12 -3.92
C LEU A 109 -18.07 -15.48 -3.93
N ASN A 110 -18.59 -15.90 -5.09
CA ASN A 110 -19.98 -16.29 -5.25
C ASN A 110 -20.13 -17.81 -5.14
N ASN A 111 -21.31 -18.25 -4.70
CA ASN A 111 -21.69 -19.67 -4.63
C ASN A 111 -20.68 -20.52 -3.83
N VAL A 112 -20.17 -19.97 -2.72
CA VAL A 112 -19.26 -20.69 -1.83
C VAL A 112 -20.05 -21.76 -1.10
N VAL A 113 -19.73 -23.04 -1.33
CA VAL A 113 -20.39 -24.17 -0.68
C VAL A 113 -20.06 -24.19 0.80
N LEU A 114 -21.09 -24.35 1.63
CA LEU A 114 -21.00 -24.39 3.09
C LEU A 114 -21.17 -25.81 3.61
N THR A 115 -20.40 -26.13 4.65
CA THR A 115 -20.61 -27.32 5.50
C THR A 115 -20.92 -26.85 6.91
N GLN A 116 -22.13 -27.13 7.39
CA GLN A 116 -22.51 -26.80 8.75
C GLN A 116 -21.99 -27.85 9.75
N VAL A 117 -21.31 -27.40 10.80
CA VAL A 117 -20.90 -28.23 11.94
C VAL A 117 -21.33 -27.53 13.22
N GLY A 118 -22.49 -27.94 13.77
CA GLY A 118 -23.10 -27.26 14.92
C GLY A 118 -23.50 -25.82 14.58
N GLU A 119 -22.98 -24.85 15.34
CA GLU A 119 -23.21 -23.41 15.18
C GLU A 119 -22.14 -22.71 14.33
N THR A 120 -21.51 -23.43 13.40
CA THR A 120 -20.44 -22.90 12.55
C THR A 120 -20.62 -23.39 11.12
N TYR A 121 -20.46 -22.48 10.16
CA TYR A 121 -20.27 -22.84 8.76
C TYR A 121 -18.77 -22.89 8.44
N MET A 122 -18.35 -24.01 7.85
CA MET A 122 -17.03 -24.15 7.26
C MET A 122 -17.13 -24.07 5.74
N PHE A 123 -16.12 -23.51 5.10
CA PHE A 123 -16.06 -23.41 3.65
C PHE A 123 -14.63 -23.43 3.14
N GLU A 124 -14.46 -23.95 1.93
CA GLU A 124 -13.20 -23.92 1.20
C GLU A 124 -13.47 -23.90 -0.30
N GLY A 125 -12.45 -23.50 -1.08
CA GLY A 125 -12.56 -23.52 -2.52
C GLY A 125 -11.42 -22.81 -3.21
N THR A 126 -11.63 -22.54 -4.50
CA THR A 126 -10.68 -21.81 -5.33
C THR A 126 -11.45 -20.87 -6.23
N ASN A 127 -11.00 -19.63 -6.29
CA ASN A 127 -11.54 -18.61 -7.18
C ASN A 127 -10.46 -18.16 -8.15
N GLU A 128 -10.76 -18.28 -9.44
CA GLU A 128 -9.87 -17.89 -10.53
C GLU A 128 -10.54 -16.77 -11.33
N ALA A 129 -9.84 -15.67 -11.48
CA ALA A 129 -10.31 -14.50 -12.23
C ALA A 129 -9.10 -13.69 -12.70
N ASN A 130 -9.17 -13.05 -13.86
CA ASN A 130 -8.13 -12.12 -14.34
C ASN A 130 -6.68 -12.69 -14.29
N GLY A 131 -6.51 -14.00 -14.45
CA GLY A 131 -5.21 -14.67 -14.39
C GLY A 131 -4.64 -14.88 -12.98
N ARG A 132 -5.36 -14.49 -11.92
CA ARG A 132 -5.01 -14.82 -10.53
C ARG A 132 -5.79 -16.01 -10.02
N THR A 133 -5.19 -16.75 -9.10
CA THR A 133 -5.82 -17.87 -8.37
C THR A 133 -5.83 -17.54 -6.88
N VAL A 134 -6.99 -17.71 -6.25
CA VAL A 134 -7.17 -17.55 -4.80
C VAL A 134 -7.74 -18.83 -4.25
N LYS A 135 -6.92 -19.61 -3.54
CA LYS A 135 -7.41 -20.72 -2.72
C LYS A 135 -7.83 -20.16 -1.38
N TYR A 136 -8.99 -20.56 -0.89
CA TYR A 136 -9.53 -20.03 0.35
C TYR A 136 -10.03 -21.15 1.24
N THR A 137 -9.87 -20.95 2.54
CA THR A 137 -10.46 -21.76 3.60
C THR A 137 -10.96 -20.83 4.69
N GLY A 138 -12.10 -21.14 5.30
CA GLY A 138 -12.63 -20.30 6.35
C GLY A 138 -13.70 -20.97 7.18
N GLU A 139 -13.99 -20.30 8.29
CA GLU A 139 -15.06 -20.65 9.20
C GLU A 139 -15.80 -19.38 9.61
N VAL A 140 -17.12 -19.47 9.77
CA VAL A 140 -17.93 -18.36 10.27
C VAL A 140 -18.93 -18.86 11.31
N LYS A 141 -19.04 -18.09 12.38
CA LYS A 141 -20.04 -18.23 13.42
C LYS A 141 -20.44 -16.84 13.91
N LYS A 142 -21.42 -16.78 14.81
CA LYS A 142 -21.84 -15.52 15.42
C LYS A 142 -20.63 -14.73 15.95
N ASP A 143 -20.52 -13.48 15.52
CA ASP A 143 -19.50 -12.49 15.91
C ASP A 143 -18.03 -12.86 15.60
N LYS A 144 -17.76 -13.94 14.83
CA LYS A 144 -16.40 -14.30 14.45
C LYS A 144 -16.30 -14.98 13.09
N MET A 145 -15.35 -14.52 12.28
CA MET A 145 -14.95 -15.14 11.02
C MET A 145 -13.45 -15.40 11.00
N THR A 146 -13.06 -16.56 10.47
CA THR A 146 -11.69 -16.81 10.02
C THR A 146 -11.69 -17.02 8.51
N LEU A 147 -10.71 -16.44 7.83
CA LEU A 147 -10.54 -16.60 6.39
C LEU A 147 -9.05 -16.62 6.08
N SER A 148 -8.58 -17.69 5.46
CA SER A 148 -7.21 -17.80 4.98
C SER A 148 -7.21 -17.86 3.46
N LEU A 149 -6.39 -17.01 2.86
CA LEU A 149 -6.23 -16.91 1.41
C LEU A 149 -4.80 -17.28 1.04
N ASP A 150 -4.66 -18.18 0.07
CA ASP A 150 -3.41 -18.48 -0.63
C ASP A 150 -3.55 -18.00 -2.07
N VAL A 151 -2.81 -16.94 -2.40
CA VAL A 151 -3.01 -16.14 -3.60
C VAL A 151 -1.83 -16.28 -4.53
N THR A 152 -2.10 -16.43 -5.82
CA THR A 152 -1.11 -16.35 -6.89
C THR A 152 -1.59 -15.34 -7.91
N MET A 153 -0.80 -14.28 -8.11
CA MET A 153 -1.06 -13.22 -9.07
C MET A 153 -0.52 -13.59 -10.47
N PRO A 154 -0.95 -12.91 -11.55
CA PRO A 154 -0.41 -13.17 -12.88
C PRO A 154 1.11 -12.96 -12.91
N THR A 155 1.79 -13.83 -13.66
CA THR A 155 3.24 -13.73 -13.84
C THR A 155 3.60 -12.43 -14.52
N ASN A 156 4.68 -11.80 -14.07
CA ASN A 156 5.16 -10.56 -14.67
C ASN A 156 6.69 -10.43 -14.60
N PRO A 157 7.30 -9.56 -15.43
CA PRO A 157 8.75 -9.44 -15.51
C PRO A 157 9.47 -9.08 -14.20
N LEU A 158 8.80 -8.40 -13.25
CA LEU A 158 9.40 -8.04 -11.96
C LEU A 158 9.61 -9.27 -11.06
N GLN A 159 8.80 -10.33 -11.24
CA GLN A 159 8.93 -11.59 -10.51
C GLN A 159 10.12 -12.42 -11.00
N GLU A 160 10.44 -12.36 -12.30
CA GLU A 160 11.58 -13.08 -12.90
C GLU A 160 12.94 -12.53 -12.44
N GLY A 161 12.94 -11.28 -11.96
CA GLY A 161 14.11 -10.64 -11.37
C GLY A 161 14.57 -11.29 -10.06
N GLY A 162 13.64 -11.83 -9.27
CA GLY A 162 13.92 -12.24 -7.90
C GLY A 162 14.14 -11.02 -7.00
N LEU A 163 15.32 -10.93 -6.39
CA LEU A 163 15.75 -9.83 -5.53
C LEU A 163 16.33 -8.70 -6.38
N TRP A 164 15.87 -7.47 -6.14
CA TRP A 164 16.30 -6.25 -6.83
C TRP A 164 17.00 -5.33 -5.84
N GLU A 165 18.32 -5.19 -5.96
CA GLU A 165 19.16 -4.35 -5.11
C GLU A 165 19.01 -2.87 -5.46
N MET A 166 19.04 -2.01 -4.45
CA MET A 166 18.97 -0.56 -4.62
C MET A 166 20.24 -0.03 -5.32
N ALA A 167 20.10 0.34 -6.59
CA ALA A 167 21.21 0.82 -7.41
C ALA A 167 21.30 2.34 -7.48
N GLY A 168 20.18 3.05 -7.29
CA GLY A 168 20.14 4.50 -7.34
C GLY A 168 18.74 5.06 -7.49
N SER A 169 18.67 6.32 -7.90
CA SER A 169 17.41 7.02 -8.11
C SER A 169 17.58 8.06 -9.22
N THR A 170 16.46 8.48 -9.79
CA THR A 170 16.37 9.55 -10.78
C THR A 170 15.46 10.66 -10.26
N PHE A 171 15.84 11.91 -10.53
CA PHE A 171 15.01 13.07 -10.24
C PHE A 171 15.10 14.08 -11.38
N ASN A 172 14.07 14.10 -12.22
CA ASN A 172 13.92 15.07 -13.28
C ASN A 172 12.97 16.16 -12.83
N TRP A 173 13.42 17.41 -12.83
CA TRP A 173 12.58 18.57 -12.57
C TRP A 173 12.93 19.70 -13.52
N VAL A 174 12.05 19.95 -14.49
CA VAL A 174 12.18 21.05 -15.45
C VAL A 174 11.17 22.12 -15.09
N SER A 175 11.65 23.35 -14.92
CA SER A 175 10.82 24.52 -14.67
C SER A 175 11.23 25.65 -15.62
N THR A 176 10.26 26.49 -15.99
CA THR A 176 10.53 27.75 -16.71
C THR A 176 11.31 28.74 -15.86
N THR A 177 11.32 28.55 -14.54
CA THR A 177 12.06 29.35 -13.57
C THR A 177 13.33 28.60 -13.17
N GLY A 178 14.49 29.24 -13.33
CA GLY A 178 15.77 28.73 -12.82
C GLY A 178 15.98 29.05 -11.34
N ILE A 179 17.00 28.44 -10.75
CA ILE A 179 17.42 28.71 -9.36
C ILE A 179 18.68 29.57 -9.33
N THR A 180 18.75 30.55 -8.45
CA THR A 180 19.96 31.32 -8.14
C THR A 180 20.45 30.98 -6.75
N ILE A 181 21.77 31.07 -6.55
CA ILE A 181 22.45 30.91 -5.26
C ILE A 181 23.30 32.16 -5.08
N PRO A 182 22.86 33.16 -4.28
CA PRO A 182 23.58 34.42 -4.14
C PRO A 182 25.07 34.23 -3.81
N GLY A 183 25.95 34.83 -4.61
CA GLY A 183 27.40 34.76 -4.43
C GLY A 183 28.06 33.48 -4.97
N LEU A 184 27.30 32.56 -5.55
CA LEU A 184 27.81 31.39 -6.25
C LEU A 184 27.27 31.30 -7.69
N ILE A 185 25.97 31.44 -7.84
CA ILE A 185 25.23 31.34 -9.10
C ILE A 185 24.23 32.49 -9.13
N ASP A 186 24.67 33.64 -9.61
CA ASP A 186 23.85 34.86 -9.62
C ASP A 186 22.88 34.91 -10.82
N GLU A 187 23.12 34.11 -11.85
CA GLU A 187 22.23 33.96 -13.02
C GLU A 187 21.31 32.74 -12.84
N PRO A 188 20.03 32.80 -13.27
CA PRO A 188 19.09 31.68 -13.11
C PRO A 188 19.61 30.39 -13.77
N TRP A 189 19.92 29.40 -12.93
CA TRP A 189 20.43 28.11 -13.37
C TRP A 189 19.28 27.15 -13.69
N PRO A 190 19.32 26.37 -14.79
CA PRO A 190 18.22 25.48 -15.14
C PRO A 190 17.89 24.46 -14.04
N MET A 191 16.61 24.34 -13.72
CA MET A 191 16.15 23.44 -12.66
C MET A 191 16.53 21.97 -12.93
N LYS A 192 16.62 21.57 -14.20
CA LYS A 192 17.03 20.21 -14.60
C LYS A 192 18.43 19.85 -14.11
N ASP A 193 19.36 20.80 -14.17
CA ASP A 193 20.73 20.60 -13.75
C ASP A 193 20.80 20.60 -12.21
N ALA A 194 20.06 21.51 -11.57
CA ALA A 194 19.95 21.55 -10.12
C ALA A 194 19.34 20.26 -9.54
N SER A 195 18.25 19.75 -10.11
CA SER A 195 17.57 18.53 -9.65
C SER A 195 18.46 17.29 -9.80
N PHE A 196 19.21 17.22 -10.90
CA PHE A 196 20.19 16.16 -11.11
C PHE A 196 21.24 16.12 -9.99
N LEU A 197 21.80 17.27 -9.62
CA LEU A 197 22.82 17.35 -8.56
C LEU A 197 22.22 17.10 -7.18
N ILE A 198 21.01 17.60 -6.90
CA ILE A 198 20.29 17.29 -5.66
C ILE A 198 20.13 15.77 -5.51
N ASN A 199 19.74 15.08 -6.57
CA ASN A 199 19.59 13.63 -6.54
C ASN A 199 20.93 12.91 -6.39
N MET A 200 21.95 13.32 -7.15
CA MET A 200 23.27 12.68 -7.13
C MET A 200 23.95 12.80 -5.76
N PHE A 201 23.89 13.97 -5.13
CA PHE A 201 24.64 14.24 -3.90
C PHE A 201 23.86 14.00 -2.61
N PHE A 202 22.53 14.12 -2.65
CA PHE A 202 21.71 14.06 -1.43
C PHE A 202 20.70 12.92 -1.47
N ILE A 203 19.81 12.87 -2.47
CA ILE A 203 18.68 11.91 -2.43
C ILE A 203 19.15 10.47 -2.63
N SER A 204 19.90 10.18 -3.70
CA SER A 204 20.31 8.82 -4.05
C SER A 204 21.21 8.17 -3.00
N PRO A 205 22.23 8.88 -2.45
CA PRO A 205 23.04 8.33 -1.36
C PRO A 205 22.25 8.02 -0.10
N GLU A 206 21.30 8.88 0.29
CA GLU A 206 20.46 8.63 1.48
C GLU A 206 19.52 7.44 1.27
N LEU A 207 18.91 7.31 0.09
CA LEU A 207 18.06 6.14 -0.21
C LEU A 207 18.87 4.84 -0.15
N LYS A 208 20.10 4.82 -0.67
CA LYS A 208 21.01 3.66 -0.56
C LYS A 208 21.41 3.31 0.87
N LYS A 209 21.38 4.27 1.79
CA LYS A 209 21.61 4.00 3.21
C LYS A 209 20.39 3.38 3.89
N VAL A 210 19.20 3.55 3.33
CA VAL A 210 17.95 3.11 3.95
C VAL A 210 17.46 1.81 3.32
N LEU A 211 17.34 1.75 2.00
CA LEU A 211 16.81 0.60 1.26
C LEU A 211 17.97 -0.21 0.68
N SER A 212 18.02 -1.49 1.03
CA SER A 212 19.01 -2.44 0.52
C SER A 212 18.48 -3.13 -0.74
N ASP A 213 17.31 -3.73 -0.66
CA ASP A 213 16.71 -4.47 -1.78
C ASP A 213 15.19 -4.60 -1.66
N VAL A 214 14.57 -5.01 -2.78
CA VAL A 214 13.13 -5.25 -2.92
C VAL A 214 12.90 -6.56 -3.67
N THR A 215 11.94 -7.35 -3.20
CA THR A 215 11.47 -8.58 -3.85
C THR A 215 9.99 -8.46 -4.17
N PHE A 216 9.63 -8.71 -5.43
CA PHE A 216 8.26 -8.79 -5.91
C PHE A 216 7.79 -10.25 -5.89
N LYS A 217 6.95 -10.62 -4.91
CA LYS A 217 6.49 -12.00 -4.72
C LYS A 217 5.36 -12.38 -5.67
N ALA A 218 5.20 -13.68 -5.90
CA ALA A 218 4.17 -14.25 -6.78
C ALA A 218 2.74 -14.06 -6.25
N ASP A 219 2.59 -13.86 -4.95
CA ASP A 219 1.31 -13.57 -4.28
C ASP A 219 0.95 -12.08 -4.30
N GLY A 220 1.73 -11.25 -5.01
CA GLY A 220 1.52 -9.80 -5.07
C GLY A 220 2.09 -9.04 -3.87
N ASN A 221 2.80 -9.68 -2.93
CA ASN A 221 3.51 -8.94 -1.88
C ASN A 221 4.79 -8.28 -2.41
N ILE A 222 5.09 -7.10 -1.88
CA ILE A 222 6.44 -6.51 -1.93
C ILE A 222 7.09 -6.74 -0.57
N VAL A 223 8.29 -7.29 -0.58
CA VAL A 223 9.14 -7.41 0.61
C VAL A 223 10.40 -6.61 0.36
N ALA A 224 10.76 -5.73 1.30
CA ALA A 224 11.96 -4.91 1.22
C ALA A 224 12.91 -5.22 2.37
N THR A 225 14.20 -5.20 2.11
CA THR A 225 15.24 -5.20 3.13
C THR A 225 15.72 -3.76 3.34
N TYR A 226 15.68 -3.28 4.57
CA TYR A 226 16.06 -1.91 4.90
C TYR A 226 16.92 -1.83 6.16
N LYS A 227 17.71 -0.77 6.28
CA LYS A 227 18.50 -0.49 7.47
C LYS A 227 17.60 0.04 8.58
N ASN A 228 17.55 -0.67 9.70
CA ASN A 228 16.90 -0.16 10.91
C ASN A 228 17.73 0.97 11.56
N LYS A 229 17.24 1.54 12.68
CA LYS A 229 17.95 2.62 13.41
C LYS A 229 19.36 2.26 13.90
N ALA A 230 19.68 0.96 14.00
CA ALA A 230 21.00 0.47 14.37
C ALA A 230 21.91 0.21 13.15
N GLY A 231 21.45 0.51 11.93
CA GLY A 231 22.19 0.28 10.69
C GLY A 231 22.23 -1.20 10.27
N VAL A 232 21.33 -2.03 10.80
CA VAL A 232 21.25 -3.47 10.49
C VAL A 232 20.14 -3.71 9.49
N ASP A 233 20.39 -4.57 8.50
CA ASP A 233 19.38 -5.02 7.54
C ASP A 233 18.25 -5.78 8.26
N VAL A 234 17.01 -5.36 7.99
CA VAL A 234 15.80 -5.98 8.48
C VAL A 234 14.83 -6.12 7.30
N GLU A 235 14.23 -7.30 7.19
CA GLU A 235 13.19 -7.57 6.21
C GLU A 235 11.85 -6.99 6.69
N SER A 236 11.13 -6.33 5.78
CA SER A 236 9.78 -5.83 6.04
C SER A 236 8.80 -6.99 6.22
N PRO A 237 7.89 -6.95 7.22
CA PRO A 237 6.76 -7.86 7.29
C PRO A 237 5.98 -7.93 5.96
N ILE A 238 5.44 -9.11 5.65
CA ILE A 238 4.54 -9.27 4.50
C ILE A 238 3.26 -8.45 4.72
N ASN A 239 2.52 -8.19 3.66
CA ASN A 239 1.26 -7.44 3.65
C ASN A 239 1.39 -5.95 4.03
N LEU A 240 2.61 -5.41 4.13
CA LEU A 240 2.83 -3.96 4.26
C LEU A 240 2.62 -3.22 2.94
N ALA A 241 3.10 -3.80 1.85
CA ALA A 241 2.92 -3.30 0.50
C ALA A 241 2.62 -4.45 -0.45
N ASN A 242 1.70 -4.20 -1.37
CA ASN A 242 1.34 -5.14 -2.42
C ASN A 242 1.45 -4.46 -3.79
N TYR A 243 1.46 -5.25 -4.85
CA TYR A 243 1.55 -4.75 -6.20
C TYR A 243 0.72 -5.55 -7.19
N TYR A 244 0.40 -4.90 -8.30
CA TYR A 244 -0.17 -5.53 -9.47
C TYR A 244 0.21 -4.76 -10.73
N ILE A 245 0.11 -5.40 -11.89
CA ILE A 245 0.34 -4.76 -13.19
C ILE A 245 -0.98 -4.65 -13.94
N LYS A 246 -1.26 -3.46 -14.46
CA LYS A 246 -2.46 -3.19 -15.25
C LYS A 246 -2.12 -2.17 -16.33
N ASN A 247 -2.46 -2.48 -17.58
CA ASN A 247 -2.19 -1.61 -18.74
C ASN A 247 -0.72 -1.15 -18.80
N ASP A 248 0.21 -2.08 -18.64
CA ASP A 248 1.67 -1.85 -18.64
C ASP A 248 2.19 -0.88 -17.55
N LYS A 249 1.35 -0.50 -16.58
CA LYS A 249 1.76 0.24 -15.39
C LYS A 249 1.83 -0.67 -14.17
N LEU A 250 2.80 -0.41 -13.32
CA LEU A 250 2.93 -1.00 -11.99
C LEU A 250 2.06 -0.18 -11.02
N TYR A 251 1.24 -0.85 -10.23
CA TYR A 251 0.51 -0.22 -9.14
C TYR A 251 1.02 -0.79 -7.82
N VAL A 252 1.37 0.10 -6.89
CA VAL A 252 1.79 -0.28 -5.54
C VAL A 252 0.75 0.19 -4.54
N THR A 253 0.19 -0.74 -3.78
CA THR A 253 -0.78 -0.45 -2.72
C THR A 253 -0.15 -0.61 -1.35
N LEU A 254 -0.50 0.25 -0.41
CA LEU A 254 0.06 0.24 0.95
C LEU A 254 -1.00 -0.18 1.97
N ASN A 255 -0.66 -1.09 2.87
CA ASN A 255 -1.51 -1.42 4.00
C ASN A 255 -1.23 -0.46 5.16
N ILE A 256 -1.97 0.64 5.19
CA ILE A 256 -1.79 1.70 6.17
C ILE A 256 -1.94 1.21 7.62
N ASP A 257 -2.92 0.34 7.92
CA ASP A 257 -3.10 -0.22 9.27
C ASP A 257 -1.89 -1.01 9.75
N MET A 258 -1.30 -1.83 8.86
CA MET A 258 -0.09 -2.57 9.19
C MET A 258 1.14 -1.67 9.32
N ILE A 259 1.24 -0.64 8.48
CA ILE A 259 2.31 0.37 8.57
C ILE A 259 2.21 1.13 9.89
N ILE A 260 1.02 1.58 10.30
CA ILE A 260 0.82 2.30 11.58
C ILE A 260 1.24 1.42 12.76
N GLN A 261 0.90 0.12 12.74
CA GLN A 261 1.33 -0.81 13.78
C GLN A 261 2.84 -1.03 13.83
N ALA A 262 3.50 -1.01 12.67
CA ALA A 262 4.96 -1.11 12.58
C ALA A 262 5.67 0.23 12.93
N ALA A 263 4.99 1.37 12.77
CA ALA A 263 5.56 2.69 12.97
C ALA A 263 5.66 3.07 14.45
N THR A 264 6.70 3.84 14.79
CA THR A 264 6.77 4.52 16.09
C THR A 264 5.91 5.79 16.03
N LYS A 265 5.05 6.02 17.03
CA LYS A 265 4.15 7.19 17.10
C LYS A 265 4.90 8.50 16.83
N ALA A 266 4.39 9.31 15.91
CA ALA A 266 4.89 10.65 15.64
C ALA A 266 4.33 11.68 16.63
N GLY A 267 5.01 12.81 16.75
CA GLY A 267 4.61 13.93 17.60
C GLY A 267 3.41 14.69 17.03
N ASN A 268 2.55 15.13 17.95
CA ASN A 268 1.27 15.80 17.74
C ASN A 268 1.40 17.17 17.03
N SER A 269 0.60 17.43 15.98
CA SER A 269 0.20 18.81 15.67
C SER A 269 -1.11 18.91 14.86
N GLU A 270 -1.96 19.86 15.24
CA GLU A 270 -3.21 20.27 14.56
C GLU A 270 -2.98 20.69 13.10
N VAL A 271 -1.77 21.17 12.79
CA VAL A 271 -1.34 21.58 11.44
C VAL A 271 -1.34 20.40 10.46
N LEU A 272 -1.06 19.17 10.91
CA LEU A 272 -1.08 18.00 10.03
C LEU A 272 -2.49 17.68 9.53
N LEU A 273 -3.54 18.01 10.29
CA LEU A 273 -4.93 17.74 9.87
C LEU A 273 -5.38 18.64 8.72
N GLY A 274 -4.97 19.92 8.75
CA GLY A 274 -5.19 20.85 7.64
C GLY A 274 -4.51 20.37 6.36
N LEU A 275 -3.23 19.98 6.47
CA LEU A 275 -2.46 19.43 5.36
C LEU A 275 -3.08 18.15 4.78
N MET A 276 -3.59 17.25 5.62
CA MET A 276 -4.31 16.06 5.14
C MET A 276 -5.51 16.44 4.28
N THR A 277 -6.28 17.44 4.70
CA THR A 277 -7.48 17.87 3.97
C THR A 277 -7.13 18.32 2.55
N GLU A 278 -6.03 19.05 2.40
CA GLU A 278 -5.52 19.48 1.09
C GLU A 278 -4.99 18.29 0.27
N LEU A 279 -4.21 17.39 0.90
CA LEU A 279 -3.68 16.19 0.25
C LEU A 279 -4.78 15.24 -0.22
N MET A 280 -5.90 15.17 0.50
CA MET A 280 -7.08 14.39 0.13
C MET A 280 -7.77 14.89 -1.15
N GLN A 281 -7.47 16.12 -1.60
CA GLN A 281 -7.97 16.67 -2.86
C GLN A 281 -7.03 16.37 -4.05
N THR A 282 -5.92 15.69 -3.81
CA THR A 282 -4.94 15.32 -4.85
C THR A 282 -5.16 13.88 -5.34
N PRO A 283 -4.48 13.44 -6.42
CA PRO A 283 -4.51 12.05 -6.87
C PRO A 283 -4.09 11.03 -5.80
N LEU A 284 -3.41 11.47 -4.74
CA LEU A 284 -3.06 10.64 -3.58
C LEU A 284 -4.27 9.88 -3.03
N MET A 285 -5.45 10.51 -3.01
CA MET A 285 -6.67 9.88 -2.51
C MET A 285 -7.01 8.58 -3.26
N SER A 286 -7.00 8.64 -4.60
CA SER A 286 -7.26 7.45 -5.42
C SER A 286 -6.19 6.38 -5.22
N ALA A 287 -4.92 6.78 -5.06
CA ALA A 287 -3.82 5.84 -4.84
C ALA A 287 -3.89 5.09 -3.51
N LEU A 288 -4.57 5.63 -2.49
CA LEU A 288 -4.79 4.91 -1.24
C LEU A 288 -5.68 3.67 -1.43
N SER A 289 -6.58 3.68 -2.42
CA SER A 289 -7.44 2.53 -2.72
C SER A 289 -6.94 1.70 -3.92
N GLU A 290 -6.59 2.37 -5.01
CA GLU A 290 -6.22 1.72 -6.27
C GLU A 290 -4.72 1.43 -6.35
N GLY A 291 -3.90 2.08 -5.53
CA GLY A 291 -2.44 2.00 -5.58
C GLY A 291 -1.80 3.16 -6.35
N PHE A 292 -0.55 3.44 -6.02
CA PHE A 292 0.28 4.44 -6.68
C PHE A 292 0.59 3.99 -8.11
N PRO A 293 0.23 4.78 -9.14
CA PRO A 293 0.52 4.46 -10.53
C PRO A 293 1.98 4.76 -10.85
N LEU A 294 2.75 3.72 -11.15
CA LEU A 294 4.17 3.78 -11.45
C LEU A 294 4.44 3.28 -12.87
N ASN A 295 5.30 4.01 -13.58
CA ASN A 295 5.90 3.51 -14.81
C ASN A 295 7.08 2.61 -14.45
N TYR A 296 7.26 1.51 -15.16
CA TYR A 296 8.43 0.67 -14.99
C TYR A 296 9.04 0.29 -16.35
N THR A 297 10.36 0.21 -16.40
CA THR A 297 11.12 -0.28 -17.56
C THR A 297 12.20 -1.23 -17.08
N ILE A 298 12.41 -2.33 -17.81
CA ILE A 298 13.44 -3.32 -17.48
C ILE A 298 14.39 -3.41 -18.66
N GLU A 299 15.64 -3.01 -18.43
CA GLU A 299 16.70 -3.02 -19.43
C GLU A 299 18.00 -3.55 -18.81
N ASN A 300 18.65 -4.52 -19.45
CA ASN A 300 19.96 -5.03 -19.03
C ASN A 300 20.06 -5.42 -17.54
N GLY A 301 19.03 -6.06 -16.98
CA GLY A 301 18.99 -6.46 -15.57
C GLY A 301 18.79 -5.30 -14.59
N THR A 302 18.44 -4.12 -15.07
CA THR A 302 18.07 -2.95 -14.26
C THR A 302 16.59 -2.66 -14.46
N VAL A 303 15.85 -2.47 -13.36
CA VAL A 303 14.50 -1.93 -13.39
C VAL A 303 14.53 -0.48 -12.95
N ASN A 304 13.92 0.39 -13.75
CA ASN A 304 13.60 1.76 -13.36
C ASN A 304 12.12 1.84 -13.04
N ILE A 305 11.77 2.21 -11.81
CA ILE A 305 10.40 2.41 -11.35
C ILE A 305 10.23 3.89 -11.07
N SER A 306 9.29 4.55 -11.72
CA SER A 306 9.13 6.00 -11.64
C SER A 306 7.68 6.42 -11.51
N ILE A 307 7.47 7.58 -10.90
CA ILE A 307 6.18 8.24 -10.80
C ILE A 307 6.25 9.55 -11.59
N ASP A 308 5.21 9.81 -12.36
CA ASP A 308 5.17 10.89 -13.35
C ASP A 308 4.61 12.20 -12.77
N GLN A 309 4.69 13.24 -13.60
CA GLN A 309 4.28 14.60 -13.23
C GLN A 309 2.80 14.69 -12.88
N ASP A 310 1.95 13.99 -13.64
CA ASP A 310 0.49 14.08 -13.49
C ASP A 310 0.06 13.67 -12.08
N PHE A 311 0.77 12.70 -11.49
CA PHE A 311 0.58 12.33 -10.09
C PHE A 311 1.35 13.21 -9.11
N LEU A 312 2.65 13.46 -9.37
CA LEU A 312 3.53 14.13 -8.40
C LEU A 312 3.23 15.63 -8.22
N LEU A 313 2.99 16.36 -9.31
CA LEU A 313 2.94 17.82 -9.28
C LEU A 313 1.78 18.38 -8.43
N PRO A 314 0.55 17.82 -8.47
CA PRO A 314 -0.52 18.27 -7.57
C PRO A 314 -0.16 18.10 -6.09
N ILE A 315 0.52 16.99 -5.73
CA ILE A 315 0.97 16.73 -4.36
C ILE A 315 2.08 17.70 -3.98
N LEU A 316 3.09 17.88 -4.85
CA LEU A 316 4.20 18.80 -4.63
C LEU A 316 3.71 20.23 -4.39
N LYS A 317 2.68 20.68 -5.15
CA LYS A 317 2.06 22.00 -4.96
C LYS A 317 1.44 22.16 -3.58
N VAL A 318 0.75 21.15 -3.06
CA VAL A 318 0.21 21.18 -1.69
C VAL A 318 1.36 21.25 -0.68
N LEU A 319 2.35 20.36 -0.82
CA LEU A 319 3.47 20.28 0.13
C LEU A 319 4.31 21.56 0.17
N MET A 320 4.65 22.13 -0.98
CA MET A 320 5.56 23.28 -1.09
C MET A 320 4.85 24.63 -0.88
N ASN A 321 3.52 24.68 -0.89
CA ASN A 321 2.77 25.89 -0.52
C ASN A 321 2.35 25.89 0.96
N ASN A 322 2.64 24.81 1.70
CA ASN A 322 2.32 24.71 3.11
C ASN A 322 3.44 25.31 3.97
N GLU A 323 3.16 26.39 4.69
CA GLU A 323 4.15 27.12 5.49
C GLU A 323 4.87 26.25 6.53
N PHE A 324 4.15 25.30 7.15
CA PHE A 324 4.73 24.39 8.14
C PHE A 324 5.76 23.45 7.51
N LEU A 325 5.44 22.84 6.37
CA LEU A 325 6.38 21.98 5.65
C LEU A 325 7.56 22.77 5.09
N MET A 326 7.34 23.99 4.63
CA MET A 326 8.41 24.88 4.17
C MET A 326 9.35 25.28 5.32
N GLY A 327 8.81 25.48 6.53
CA GLY A 327 9.60 25.65 7.74
C GLY A 327 10.46 24.41 8.05
N MET A 328 9.86 23.21 8.01
CA MET A 328 10.62 21.96 8.21
C MET A 328 11.71 21.76 7.15
N LEU A 329 11.42 22.07 5.88
CA LEU A 329 12.38 21.99 4.79
C LEU A 329 13.54 22.97 5.00
N LYS A 330 13.23 24.21 5.41
CA LYS A 330 14.22 25.22 5.77
C LYS A 330 15.14 24.74 6.89
N ASP A 331 14.58 24.19 7.97
CA ASP A 331 15.36 23.67 9.09
C ASP A 331 16.24 22.48 8.68
N ALA A 332 15.72 21.58 7.84
CA ALA A 332 16.48 20.46 7.30
C ALA A 332 17.66 20.93 6.44
N MET A 333 17.44 21.91 5.55
CA MET A 333 18.50 22.49 4.71
C MET A 333 19.57 23.21 5.54
N ALA A 334 19.16 23.99 6.55
CA ALA A 334 20.09 24.63 7.47
C ALA A 334 20.91 23.60 8.26
N GLY A 335 20.29 22.49 8.69
CA GLY A 335 20.96 21.37 9.35
C GLY A 335 22.05 20.74 8.47
N MET A 336 21.79 20.55 7.18
CA MET A 336 22.78 20.05 6.22
C MET A 336 24.00 20.97 6.11
N GLY A 337 23.80 22.29 6.18
CA GLY A 337 24.87 23.29 6.18
C GLY A 337 25.97 23.07 7.23
N THR A 338 25.62 22.42 8.34
CA THR A 338 26.55 22.16 9.45
C THR A 338 27.48 20.97 9.24
N SER A 339 27.25 20.15 8.20
CA SER A 339 27.97 18.89 7.96
C SER A 339 29.34 19.04 7.28
N GLY A 340 29.73 20.26 6.87
CA GLY A 340 30.99 20.55 6.19
C GLY A 340 31.00 20.16 4.71
N GLY A 341 32.15 20.27 4.04
CA GLY A 341 32.28 19.97 2.61
C GLY A 341 31.40 20.86 1.72
N MET A 342 30.83 20.29 0.64
CA MET A 342 29.92 20.99 -0.27
C MET A 342 28.65 21.50 0.43
N ALA A 343 28.20 20.85 1.51
CA ALA A 343 27.00 21.25 2.21
C ALA A 343 27.16 22.60 2.95
N ALA A 344 28.39 23.00 3.30
CA ALA A 344 28.67 24.28 3.96
C ALA A 344 28.23 25.52 3.17
N ILE A 345 27.90 25.35 1.89
CA ILE A 345 27.30 26.40 1.06
C ILE A 345 25.89 26.80 1.51
N LEU A 346 25.18 25.91 2.21
CA LEU A 346 23.82 26.15 2.71
C LEU A 346 23.83 27.00 3.99
N THR A 347 24.38 28.22 3.90
CA THR A 347 24.28 29.22 4.97
C THR A 347 22.81 29.63 5.15
N PRO A 348 22.40 30.14 6.34
CA PRO A 348 21.02 30.55 6.57
C PRO A 348 20.47 31.52 5.51
N ALA A 349 21.27 32.48 5.05
CA ALA A 349 20.89 33.44 4.01
C ALA A 349 20.67 32.77 2.64
N ILE A 350 21.50 31.78 2.29
CA ILE A 350 21.33 31.00 1.05
C ILE A 350 20.08 30.11 1.15
N VAL A 351 19.85 29.48 2.30
CA VAL A 351 18.64 28.68 2.54
C VAL A 351 17.38 29.53 2.39
N ASP A 352 17.35 30.73 2.98
CA ASP A 352 16.22 31.66 2.84
C ASP A 352 15.98 32.04 1.37
N SER A 353 17.04 32.38 0.65
CA SER A 353 16.96 32.71 -0.77
C SER A 353 16.45 31.54 -1.62
N ILE A 354 16.84 30.29 -1.30
CA ILE A 354 16.34 29.10 -1.99
C ILE A 354 14.84 28.90 -1.69
N ILE A 355 14.43 29.00 -0.41
CA ILE A 355 13.03 28.84 0.03
C ILE A 355 12.11 29.81 -0.70
N GLU A 356 12.49 31.08 -0.83
CA GLU A 356 11.72 32.11 -1.54
C GLU A 356 11.52 31.79 -3.03
N GLN A 357 12.44 31.03 -3.64
CA GLN A 357 12.37 30.63 -5.05
C GLN A 357 11.54 29.37 -5.29
N ILE A 358 11.18 28.59 -4.27
CA ILE A 358 10.48 27.30 -4.45
C ILE A 358 9.10 27.48 -5.09
N ALA A 359 8.28 28.43 -4.60
CA ALA A 359 6.94 28.65 -5.13
C ALA A 359 6.94 28.98 -6.65
N PRO A 360 7.72 29.94 -7.16
CA PRO A 360 7.78 30.20 -8.60
C PRO A 360 8.41 29.04 -9.42
N ILE A 361 9.33 28.25 -8.85
CA ILE A 361 9.86 27.04 -9.50
C ILE A 361 8.75 25.98 -9.65
N VAL A 362 8.02 25.69 -8.57
CA VAL A 362 6.90 24.72 -8.58
C VAL A 362 5.82 25.16 -9.57
N ASN A 363 5.46 26.44 -9.59
CA ASN A 363 4.45 26.97 -10.51
C ASN A 363 4.89 26.94 -11.98
N GLY A 364 6.19 27.11 -12.25
CA GLY A 364 6.77 27.01 -13.59
C GLY A 364 7.10 25.59 -14.07
N THR A 365 6.77 24.56 -13.27
CA THR A 365 7.12 23.16 -13.57
C THR A 365 6.45 22.69 -14.85
N SER A 366 7.25 22.13 -15.76
CA SER A 366 6.83 21.58 -17.06
C SER A 366 7.13 20.09 -17.21
N GLU A 367 8.17 19.60 -16.52
CA GLU A 367 8.42 18.17 -16.33
C GLU A 367 8.79 17.88 -14.88
N LEU A 368 8.25 16.79 -14.33
CA LEU A 368 8.57 16.30 -12.99
C LEU A 368 8.46 14.80 -12.96
N SER A 369 9.54 14.11 -12.57
CA SER A 369 9.48 12.68 -12.30
C SER A 369 10.51 12.29 -11.26
N PHE A 370 10.15 11.33 -10.42
CA PHE A 370 11.05 10.71 -9.47
C PHE A 370 11.02 9.20 -9.65
N GLY A 371 12.16 8.54 -9.57
CA GLY A 371 12.21 7.10 -9.71
C GLY A 371 13.34 6.44 -8.94
N LEU A 372 13.18 5.14 -8.73
CA LEU A 372 14.19 4.24 -8.18
C LEU A 372 14.79 3.43 -9.32
N GLU A 373 16.10 3.24 -9.26
CA GLU A 373 16.85 2.31 -10.08
C GLU A 373 17.21 1.11 -9.21
N LEU A 374 16.74 -0.09 -9.57
CA LEU A 374 17.08 -1.33 -8.89
C LEU A 374 17.78 -2.27 -9.86
N LYS A 375 18.75 -3.05 -9.38
CA LYS A 375 19.54 -3.98 -10.19
C LYS A 375 19.43 -5.40 -9.68
N LYS A 376 19.46 -6.34 -10.61
CA LYS A 376 19.48 -7.77 -10.33
C LYS A 376 20.86 -8.26 -9.91
#